data_AF-A0A969TQX7-F1
#
_entry.id   AF-A0A969TQX7-F1
#
_cell.length_a   1.000
_cell.length_b   1.000
_cell.length_c   1.000
_cell.angle_alpha   90.00
_cell.angle_beta   90.00
_cell.angle_gamma   90.00
#
_symmetry.space_group_name_H-M   'P 1'
#
loop_
_entity.id
_entity.type
_entity.pdbx_description
1 polymer ?
#
loop_
_entity_poly.entity_id
_entity_poly.type
_entity_poly.pdbx_seq_one_letter_code
_entity_poly.pdbx_strand_id
1 'polypeptide(L)'
;MKQTSYLTFNLHDVRYGIKANFVKEIFFLPELTPIAEAPMDIVGILNLRGKIVPIMHLDLRLGNPMSECQVSDRVIVLECDGLIIGAIVNDVKEVRPIASNIIESAIDYGRANKINPAFIGGVAKEENESIILLDANALIREPDAVKNLTEEGQTEEDFDSRETIRTIGSFYQACCPNATPAEKAIFRRRAENLRQVSFEETSEVAGQMPIAVVGLGGEHFGIALDTVREFINIRSYTPIPCCPKHIVGNMNLRGEILTLVDIRNILNLPATTVNTGTKAVVINVDDIVAGLPVDEVLDVMYLHPETVNPVPIAVSAGSSAYLKGTISYQDKNLSLIDLPILIAQGGLEVNEKV
;
A
#
# COMPACT_ATOMS: atom_id res chain seq x y z
N MET A 1 -18.46 -10.67 -19.75
CA MET A 1 -19.14 -10.47 -18.44
C MET A 1 -18.50 -9.28 -17.76
N LYS A 2 -19.27 -8.40 -17.09
CA LYS A 2 -18.69 -7.23 -16.42
C LYS A 2 -17.99 -7.70 -15.14
N GLN A 3 -16.67 -7.52 -15.10
CA GLN A 3 -15.87 -7.71 -13.89
C GLN A 3 -15.52 -6.33 -13.35
N THR A 4 -15.51 -6.17 -12.03
CA THR A 4 -15.10 -4.93 -11.37
C THR A 4 -13.97 -5.27 -10.42
N SER A 5 -12.90 -4.46 -10.44
CA SER A 5 -11.76 -4.66 -9.55
C SER A 5 -12.07 -4.14 -8.16
N TYR A 6 -11.79 -4.95 -7.16
CA TYR A 6 -11.95 -4.61 -5.74
C TYR A 6 -10.59 -4.71 -5.05
N LEU A 7 -10.25 -3.69 -4.26
CA LEU A 7 -9.21 -3.80 -3.24
C LEU A 7 -9.79 -4.58 -2.07
N THR A 8 -9.15 -5.70 -1.73
CA THR A 8 -9.54 -6.55 -0.62
C THR A 8 -8.66 -6.28 0.60
N PHE A 9 -9.27 -6.31 1.78
CA PHE A 9 -8.58 -6.05 3.05
C PHE A 9 -9.28 -6.78 4.18
N ASN A 10 -8.58 -6.92 5.30
CA ASN A 10 -9.12 -7.52 6.51
C ASN A 10 -9.42 -6.44 7.54
N LEU A 11 -10.56 -6.60 8.20
CA LEU A 11 -10.89 -5.95 9.44
C LEU A 11 -11.24 -7.07 10.43
N HIS A 12 -10.38 -7.25 11.42
CA HIS A 12 -10.31 -8.46 12.24
C HIS A 12 -10.23 -9.72 11.37
N ASP A 13 -11.06 -10.73 11.66
CA ASP A 13 -11.13 -12.01 10.92
C ASP A 13 -12.06 -11.96 9.70
N VAL A 14 -12.58 -10.78 9.35
CA VAL A 14 -13.55 -10.61 8.26
C VAL A 14 -12.89 -9.94 7.06
N ARG A 15 -13.10 -10.52 5.87
CA ARG A 15 -12.58 -9.96 4.61
C ARG A 15 -13.61 -9.04 3.97
N TYR A 16 -13.17 -7.83 3.67
CA TYR A 16 -13.92 -6.81 2.99
C TYR A 16 -13.31 -6.49 1.63
N GLY A 17 -14.12 -5.86 0.77
CA GLY A 17 -13.69 -5.35 -0.52
C GLY A 17 -14.29 -3.99 -0.78
N ILE A 18 -13.50 -3.07 -1.33
CA ILE A 18 -13.98 -1.79 -1.85
C ILE A 18 -13.57 -1.66 -3.31
N LYS A 19 -14.41 -1.06 -4.15
CA LYS A 19 -14.07 -0.93 -5.58
C LYS A 19 -12.77 -0.14 -5.72
N ALA A 20 -11.83 -0.68 -6.50
CA ALA A 20 -10.48 -0.13 -6.60
C ALA A 20 -10.46 1.27 -7.23
N ASN A 21 -11.48 1.65 -8.00
CA ASN A 21 -11.59 2.97 -8.63
C ASN A 21 -11.78 4.11 -7.62
N PHE A 22 -12.25 3.82 -6.40
CA PHE A 22 -12.38 4.82 -5.34
C PHE A 22 -11.10 4.96 -4.51
N VAL A 23 -10.15 4.04 -4.62
CA VAL A 23 -8.93 4.04 -3.82
C VAL A 23 -7.90 4.96 -4.48
N LYS A 24 -7.43 5.96 -3.74
CA LYS A 24 -6.36 6.86 -4.19
C LYS A 24 -5.00 6.44 -3.67
N GLU A 25 -4.90 6.17 -2.37
CA GLU A 25 -3.62 5.86 -1.73
C GLU A 25 -3.81 4.83 -0.61
N ILE A 26 -2.75 4.08 -0.32
CA ILE A 26 -2.70 3.13 0.78
C ILE A 26 -1.34 3.27 1.46
N PHE A 27 -1.33 3.52 2.75
CA PHE A 27 -0.10 3.62 3.54
C PHE A 27 -0.32 3.06 4.94
N PHE A 28 0.76 2.90 5.70
CA PHE A 28 0.65 2.51 7.10
C PHE A 28 0.14 3.67 7.95
N LEU A 29 -0.65 3.35 8.98
CA LEU A 29 -1.23 4.32 9.90
C LEU A 29 -0.15 5.30 10.43
N PRO A 30 -0.30 6.61 10.18
CA PRO A 30 0.53 7.65 10.78
C PRO A 30 -0.06 8.16 12.10
N GLU A 31 0.66 9.03 12.79
CA GLU A 31 0.09 9.85 13.87
C GLU A 31 -0.98 10.78 13.28
N LEU A 32 -2.13 10.85 13.94
CA LEU A 32 -3.26 11.69 13.52
C LEU A 32 -3.37 12.91 14.43
N THR A 33 -3.79 14.03 13.85
CA THR A 33 -4.16 15.22 14.60
C THR A 33 -5.62 15.05 15.06
N PRO A 34 -5.92 15.03 16.37
CA PRO A 34 -7.29 14.90 16.84
C PRO A 34 -8.10 16.16 16.49
N ILE A 35 -9.37 15.98 16.15
CA ILE A 35 -10.27 17.07 15.76
C ILE A 35 -11.45 17.17 16.73
N ALA A 36 -11.73 18.38 17.20
CA ALA A 36 -12.88 18.65 18.06
C ALA A 36 -14.19 18.56 17.25
N GLU A 37 -15.27 18.14 17.91
CA GLU A 37 -16.63 18.14 17.35
C GLU A 37 -16.83 17.31 16.07
N ALA A 38 -15.90 16.39 15.78
CA ALA A 38 -16.05 15.47 14.67
C ALA A 38 -17.06 14.35 14.97
N PRO A 39 -17.67 13.75 13.94
CA PRO A 39 -18.46 12.54 14.09
C PRO A 39 -17.67 11.43 14.81
N MET A 40 -18.36 10.60 15.59
CA MET A 40 -17.73 9.57 16.45
C MET A 40 -16.82 8.60 15.70
N ASP A 41 -17.06 8.37 14.42
CA ASP A 41 -16.28 7.49 13.55
C ASP A 41 -15.01 8.15 12.98
N ILE A 42 -14.90 9.47 13.02
CA ILE A 42 -13.69 10.23 12.63
C ILE A 42 -12.76 10.32 13.83
N VAL A 43 -11.61 9.66 13.74
CA VAL A 43 -10.63 9.57 14.84
C VAL A 43 -9.54 10.63 14.76
N GLY A 44 -9.47 11.38 13.66
CA GLY A 44 -8.54 12.48 13.50
C GLY A 44 -8.50 12.98 12.06
N ILE A 45 -7.62 13.95 11.83
CA ILE A 45 -7.26 14.44 10.51
C ILE A 45 -5.78 14.14 10.25
N LEU A 46 -5.44 14.03 8.98
CA LEU A 46 -4.08 13.84 8.48
C LEU A 46 -3.80 14.90 7.43
N ASN A 47 -2.68 15.60 7.57
CA ASN A 47 -2.16 16.43 6.48
C ASN A 47 -1.41 15.53 5.49
N LEU A 48 -2.11 15.20 4.40
CA LEU A 48 -1.57 14.45 3.27
C LEU A 48 -1.16 15.47 2.20
N ARG A 49 0.14 15.78 2.14
CA ARG A 49 0.72 16.67 1.10
C ARG A 49 0.07 18.06 1.04
N GLY A 50 -0.19 18.66 2.19
CA GLY A 50 -0.88 19.96 2.30
C GLY A 50 -2.41 19.86 2.28
N LYS A 51 -2.98 18.69 1.97
CA LYS A 51 -4.43 18.46 2.01
C LYS A 51 -4.84 17.84 3.34
N ILE A 52 -5.81 18.45 4.00
CA ILE A 52 -6.41 17.90 5.22
C ILE A 52 -7.34 16.76 4.81
N VAL A 53 -6.98 15.54 5.18
CA VAL A 53 -7.76 14.34 4.95
C VAL A 53 -8.32 13.84 6.29
N PRO A 54 -9.64 13.85 6.48
CA PRO A 54 -10.25 13.23 7.66
C PRO A 54 -10.06 11.72 7.62
N ILE A 55 -9.74 11.13 8.77
CA ILE A 55 -9.45 9.71 8.92
C ILE A 55 -10.52 9.08 9.82
N MET A 56 -11.27 8.14 9.26
CA MET A 56 -12.26 7.34 9.97
C MET A 56 -11.70 5.99 10.42
N HIS A 57 -12.14 5.51 11.57
CA HIS A 57 -11.92 4.11 11.95
C HIS A 57 -13.06 3.25 11.44
N LEU A 58 -12.75 2.24 10.61
CA LEU A 58 -13.79 1.49 9.91
C LEU A 58 -14.70 0.70 10.87
N ASP A 59 -14.18 0.20 12.01
CA ASP A 59 -15.04 -0.44 13.02
C ASP A 59 -16.14 0.49 13.54
N LEU A 60 -15.78 1.71 13.93
CA LEU A 60 -16.74 2.70 14.41
C LEU A 60 -17.76 3.03 13.33
N ARG A 61 -17.32 3.16 12.08
CA ARG A 61 -18.20 3.41 10.94
C ARG A 61 -19.21 2.29 10.72
N LEU A 62 -18.77 1.03 10.87
CA LEU A 62 -19.63 -0.14 10.73
C LEU A 62 -20.50 -0.41 11.98
N GLY A 63 -20.32 0.37 13.06
CA GLY A 63 -21.05 0.24 14.32
C GLY A 63 -20.44 -0.79 15.29
N ASN A 64 -19.22 -1.23 15.03
CA ASN A 64 -18.45 -2.11 15.90
C ASN A 64 -17.70 -1.32 16.98
N PRO A 65 -17.37 -1.95 18.12
CA PRO A 65 -16.42 -1.35 19.06
C PRO A 65 -15.06 -1.18 18.38
N MET A 66 -14.43 -0.03 18.61
CA MET A 66 -13.10 0.25 18.08
C MET A 66 -12.06 -0.69 18.70
N SER A 67 -11.24 -1.31 17.86
CA SER A 67 -10.02 -2.01 18.31
C SER A 67 -8.87 -1.04 18.53
N GLU A 68 -7.92 -1.44 19.38
CA GLU A 68 -6.66 -0.72 19.52
C GLU A 68 -5.86 -0.77 18.21
N CYS A 69 -5.53 0.40 17.69
CA CYS A 69 -4.75 0.54 16.47
C CYS A 69 -3.30 0.10 16.69
N GLN A 70 -2.73 -0.53 15.68
CA GLN A 70 -1.37 -1.08 15.67
C GLN A 70 -0.49 -0.37 14.63
N VAL A 71 0.83 -0.46 14.79
CA VAL A 71 1.77 0.09 13.79
C VAL A 71 1.67 -0.61 12.43
N SER A 72 1.10 -1.81 12.37
CA SER A 72 0.86 -2.58 11.14
C SER A 72 -0.40 -2.14 10.39
N ASP A 73 -1.32 -1.43 11.06
CA ASP A 73 -2.59 -1.02 10.45
C ASP A 73 -2.35 -0.09 9.26
N ARG A 74 -3.32 -0.08 8.35
CA ARG A 74 -3.27 0.65 7.08
C ARG A 74 -4.36 1.71 7.04
N VAL A 75 -4.07 2.79 6.33
CA VAL A 75 -5.07 3.79 5.92
C VAL A 75 -5.31 3.60 4.43
N ILE A 76 -6.56 3.38 4.05
CA ILE A 76 -7.02 3.40 2.65
C ILE A 76 -7.66 4.77 2.40
N VAL A 77 -7.05 5.58 1.54
CA VAL A 77 -7.60 6.87 1.12
C VAL A 77 -8.60 6.63 0.00
N LEU A 78 -9.83 7.06 0.22
CA LEU A 78 -10.95 6.96 -0.69
C LEU A 78 -11.32 8.34 -1.23
N GLU A 79 -11.63 8.41 -2.52
CA GLU A 79 -12.16 9.62 -3.15
C GLU A 79 -13.49 9.32 -3.85
N CYS A 80 -14.57 9.98 -3.43
CA CYS A 80 -15.88 9.88 -4.07
C CYS A 80 -16.45 11.28 -4.26
N ASP A 81 -16.84 11.62 -5.50
CA ASP A 81 -17.43 12.92 -5.85
C ASP A 81 -16.62 14.14 -5.37
N GLY A 82 -15.29 14.04 -5.42
CA GLY A 82 -14.35 15.08 -5.01
C GLY A 82 -14.05 15.14 -3.51
N LEU A 83 -14.74 14.34 -2.68
CA LEU A 83 -14.45 14.20 -1.26
C LEU A 83 -13.38 13.16 -1.03
N ILE A 84 -12.38 13.49 -0.22
CA ILE A 84 -11.29 12.59 0.15
C ILE A 84 -11.41 12.24 1.63
N ILE A 85 -11.39 10.95 1.95
CA ILE A 85 -11.42 10.44 3.33
C ILE A 85 -10.47 9.24 3.47
N GLY A 86 -9.81 9.08 4.61
CA GLY A 86 -9.04 7.88 4.92
C GLY A 86 -9.83 6.91 5.79
N ALA A 87 -9.69 5.61 5.55
CA ALA A 87 -10.27 4.54 6.37
C ALA A 87 -9.18 3.68 6.99
N ILE A 88 -9.15 3.56 8.32
CA ILE A 88 -8.23 2.67 9.03
C ILE A 88 -8.74 1.23 8.93
N VAL A 89 -7.84 0.32 8.53
CA VAL A 89 -8.07 -1.14 8.42
C VAL A 89 -6.86 -1.90 8.96
N ASN A 90 -7.02 -3.18 9.33
CA ASN A 90 -5.91 -3.93 9.91
C ASN A 90 -4.86 -4.34 8.88
N ASP A 91 -5.29 -4.84 7.73
CA ASP A 91 -4.35 -5.27 6.69
C ASP A 91 -4.97 -5.24 5.31
N VAL A 92 -4.20 -4.77 4.33
CA VAL A 92 -4.60 -4.74 2.92
C VAL A 92 -4.02 -5.95 2.22
N LYS A 93 -4.84 -6.65 1.41
CA LYS A 93 -4.45 -7.89 0.74
C LYS A 93 -4.04 -7.64 -0.71
N GLU A 94 -5.02 -7.59 -1.59
CA GLU A 94 -4.79 -7.56 -3.04
C GLU A 94 -5.93 -6.85 -3.75
N VAL A 95 -5.61 -6.29 -4.92
CA VAL A 95 -6.63 -5.87 -5.88
C VAL A 95 -6.95 -7.06 -6.77
N ARG A 96 -8.24 -7.38 -6.90
CA ARG A 96 -8.67 -8.50 -7.74
C ARG A 96 -10.00 -8.23 -8.45
N PRO A 97 -10.19 -8.75 -9.67
CA PRO A 97 -11.47 -8.67 -10.36
C PRO A 97 -12.49 -9.61 -9.71
N ILE A 98 -13.69 -9.09 -9.43
CA ILE A 98 -14.84 -9.86 -8.95
C ILE A 98 -15.93 -9.78 -10.01
N ALA A 99 -16.43 -10.94 -10.42
CA ALA A 99 -17.49 -11.05 -11.42
C ALA A 99 -18.86 -10.76 -10.79
N SER A 100 -19.71 -10.00 -11.48
CA SER A 100 -21.01 -9.58 -10.91
C SER A 100 -21.97 -10.74 -10.61
N ASN A 101 -21.77 -11.92 -11.20
CA ASN A 101 -22.62 -13.10 -10.99
C ASN A 101 -22.36 -13.85 -9.68
N ILE A 102 -21.21 -13.63 -9.04
CA ILE A 102 -20.88 -14.22 -7.73
C ILE A 102 -21.21 -13.27 -6.55
N ILE A 103 -21.75 -12.09 -6.86
CA ILE A 103 -22.14 -11.09 -5.88
C ILE A 103 -23.60 -11.32 -5.50
N GLU A 104 -23.82 -11.74 -4.26
CA GLU A 104 -25.13 -11.85 -3.64
C GLU A 104 -25.57 -10.52 -2.99
N SER A 105 -26.89 -10.34 -2.83
CA SER A 105 -27.47 -9.14 -2.22
C SER A 105 -27.18 -9.04 -0.73
N ALA A 106 -26.89 -7.82 -0.25
CA ALA A 106 -26.61 -7.52 1.16
C ALA A 106 -27.75 -7.90 2.13
N ILE A 107 -28.99 -7.95 1.64
CA ILE A 107 -30.20 -8.24 2.44
C ILE A 107 -30.18 -9.66 3.03
N ASP A 108 -29.62 -10.61 2.29
CA ASP A 108 -29.56 -12.02 2.72
C ASP A 108 -28.45 -12.25 3.76
N TYR A 109 -27.38 -11.45 3.73
CA TYR A 109 -26.24 -11.57 4.65
C TYR A 109 -26.42 -10.76 5.95
N GLY A 110 -27.05 -9.58 5.89
CA GLY A 110 -27.24 -8.70 7.05
C GLY A 110 -28.08 -9.30 8.18
N ARG A 111 -28.98 -10.25 7.87
CA ARG A 111 -29.78 -10.97 8.89
C ARG A 111 -28.98 -11.98 9.71
N ALA A 112 -27.84 -12.46 9.21
CA ALA A 112 -27.04 -13.50 9.86
C ALA A 112 -25.92 -12.94 10.74
N ASN A 113 -25.29 -11.82 10.37
CA ASN A 113 -23.99 -11.41 10.93
C ASN A 113 -23.96 -10.04 11.64
N LYS A 114 -25.10 -9.42 11.95
CA LYS A 114 -25.19 -8.12 12.67
C LYS A 114 -24.39 -6.95 12.07
N ILE A 115 -24.06 -7.00 10.78
CA ILE A 115 -23.44 -5.86 10.08
C ILE A 115 -24.56 -4.98 9.54
N ASN A 116 -24.43 -3.66 9.69
CA ASN A 116 -25.41 -2.73 9.14
C ASN A 116 -25.46 -2.84 7.60
N PRO A 117 -26.56 -3.30 7.01
CA PRO A 117 -26.65 -3.52 5.57
C PRO A 117 -26.55 -2.22 4.76
N ALA A 118 -26.69 -1.06 5.39
CA ALA A 118 -26.58 0.25 4.74
C ALA A 118 -25.21 0.51 4.08
N PHE A 119 -24.15 -0.14 4.55
CA PHE A 119 -22.78 0.05 4.03
C PHE A 119 -22.33 -1.06 3.09
N ILE A 120 -23.17 -2.07 2.85
CA ILE A 120 -22.82 -3.26 2.07
C ILE A 120 -23.43 -3.13 0.67
N GLY A 121 -22.58 -3.04 -0.35
CA GLY A 121 -22.98 -3.09 -1.76
C GLY A 121 -23.25 -4.51 -2.27
N GLY A 122 -22.73 -5.53 -1.59
CA GLY A 122 -23.00 -6.95 -1.87
C GLY A 122 -22.04 -7.88 -1.14
N VAL A 123 -22.19 -9.18 -1.33
CA VAL A 123 -21.27 -10.18 -0.80
C VAL A 123 -20.81 -11.10 -1.92
N ALA A 124 -19.52 -11.10 -2.23
CA ALA A 124 -18.96 -12.05 -3.16
C ALA A 124 -18.73 -13.39 -2.44
N LYS A 125 -19.46 -14.43 -2.85
CA LYS A 125 -19.20 -15.79 -2.36
C LYS A 125 -18.30 -16.52 -3.36
N GLU A 126 -17.12 -16.91 -2.90
CA GLU A 126 -16.27 -17.87 -3.58
C GLU A 126 -16.26 -19.20 -2.83
N GLU A 127 -15.71 -20.24 -3.45
CA GLU A 127 -15.79 -21.62 -2.96
C GLU A 127 -15.29 -21.80 -1.52
N ASN A 128 -14.32 -20.98 -1.07
CA ASN A 128 -13.69 -21.10 0.25
C ASN A 128 -13.80 -19.86 1.15
N GLU A 129 -14.16 -18.69 0.63
CA GLU A 129 -14.18 -17.44 1.40
C GLU A 129 -15.28 -16.48 0.90
N SER A 130 -15.90 -15.76 1.83
CA SER A 130 -16.85 -14.68 1.52
C SER A 130 -16.17 -13.32 1.67
N ILE A 131 -16.34 -12.45 0.67
CA ILE A 131 -15.85 -11.06 0.72
C ILE A 131 -17.04 -10.12 0.79
N ILE A 132 -17.09 -9.32 1.85
CA ILE A 132 -18.12 -8.30 2.04
C ILE A 132 -17.73 -7.06 1.23
N LEU A 133 -18.50 -6.76 0.19
CA LEU A 133 -18.23 -5.62 -0.69
C LEU A 133 -18.90 -4.38 -0.09
N LEU A 134 -18.08 -3.43 0.34
CA LEU A 134 -18.54 -2.16 0.89
C LEU A 134 -18.92 -1.19 -0.23
N ASP A 135 -19.96 -0.41 0.02
CA ASP A 135 -20.32 0.73 -0.80
C ASP A 135 -19.55 1.97 -0.33
N ALA A 136 -18.55 2.38 -1.11
CA ALA A 136 -17.73 3.55 -0.82
C ALA A 136 -18.55 4.84 -0.61
N ASN A 137 -19.62 5.01 -1.40
CA ASN A 137 -20.47 6.19 -1.30
C ASN A 137 -21.30 6.19 -0.01
N ALA A 138 -21.69 5.03 0.50
CA ALA A 138 -22.38 4.92 1.78
C ALA A 138 -21.42 5.10 2.98
N LEU A 139 -20.14 4.75 2.81
CA LEU A 139 -19.11 4.96 3.83
C LEU A 139 -18.81 6.44 4.03
N ILE A 140 -18.85 7.26 2.99
CA ILE A 140 -18.69 8.71 3.10
C ILE A 140 -20.03 9.31 3.53
N ARG A 141 -20.10 9.82 4.77
CA ARG A 141 -21.31 10.49 5.29
C ARG A 141 -21.60 11.76 4.49
N GLU A 142 -22.84 12.25 4.59
CA GLU A 142 -23.32 13.55 4.07
C GLU A 142 -22.17 14.53 3.77
N PRO A 143 -21.96 14.90 2.50
CA PRO A 143 -20.86 15.72 2.04
C PRO A 143 -20.58 16.90 2.95
N ASP A 144 -21.60 17.57 3.47
CA ASP A 144 -21.49 18.81 4.24
C ASP A 144 -20.71 18.63 5.55
N ALA A 145 -20.89 17.53 6.29
CA ALA A 145 -20.20 17.35 7.57
C ALA A 145 -18.70 17.04 7.41
N VAL A 146 -18.33 16.37 6.31
CA VAL A 146 -16.92 16.09 5.98
C VAL A 146 -16.31 17.30 5.28
N LYS A 147 -17.06 17.98 4.41
CA LYS A 147 -16.67 19.23 3.75
C LYS A 147 -16.36 20.32 4.75
N ASN A 148 -17.14 20.46 5.82
CA ASN A 148 -16.85 21.43 6.87
C ASN A 148 -15.50 21.18 7.57
N LEU A 149 -14.96 19.95 7.52
CA LEU A 149 -13.63 19.63 8.03
C LEU A 149 -12.51 19.91 7.01
N THR A 150 -12.86 20.14 5.74
CA THR A 150 -11.90 20.26 4.62
C THR A 150 -11.97 21.59 3.85
N GLU A 151 -13.10 22.31 3.88
CA GLU A 151 -13.38 23.56 3.17
C GLU A 151 -13.61 24.70 4.18
N GLU A 152 -12.53 25.44 4.50
CA GLU A 152 -12.46 26.89 4.83
C GLU A 152 -11.13 27.16 5.55
N GLY A 153 -10.06 27.45 4.80
CA GLY A 153 -8.89 28.23 5.27
C GLY A 153 -8.09 27.73 6.48
N GLN A 154 -8.43 26.61 7.09
CA GLN A 154 -7.82 26.14 8.33
C GLN A 154 -6.54 25.38 8.01
N THR A 155 -5.39 25.98 8.34
CA THR A 155 -4.12 25.25 8.46
C THR A 155 -4.11 24.45 9.77
N GLU A 156 -3.25 23.44 9.88
CA GLU A 156 -3.08 22.69 11.15
C GLU A 156 -2.77 23.62 12.35
N GLU A 157 -2.19 24.82 12.09
CA GLU A 157 -1.94 25.87 13.08
C GLU A 157 -3.23 26.53 13.64
N ASP A 158 -4.31 26.59 12.85
CA ASP A 158 -5.62 27.09 13.33
C ASP A 158 -6.30 26.12 14.32
N PHE A 159 -5.97 24.83 14.21
CA PHE A 159 -6.40 23.81 15.17
C PHE A 159 -5.54 23.81 16.43
N ASP A 160 -4.26 24.20 16.34
CA ASP A 160 -3.31 24.23 17.47
C ASP A 160 -3.42 25.53 18.32
N SER A 161 -3.94 26.61 17.73
CA SER A 161 -4.00 27.95 18.36
C SER A 161 -5.24 28.22 19.23
N ARG A 162 -6.23 27.32 19.25
CA ARG A 162 -7.37 27.42 20.19
C ARG A 162 -6.96 26.82 21.53
N GLU A 163 -6.87 27.63 22.58
CA GLU A 163 -6.57 27.23 23.99
C GLU A 163 -7.50 26.15 24.59
N THR A 164 -8.41 25.55 23.80
CA THR A 164 -9.35 24.49 24.18
C THR A 164 -8.80 23.06 23.96
N ILE A 165 -7.58 22.87 23.46
CA ILE A 165 -6.97 21.54 23.21
C ILE A 165 -6.76 20.71 24.50
N ARG A 166 -6.89 21.31 25.69
CA ARG A 166 -6.60 20.64 26.98
C ARG A 166 -7.60 19.57 27.43
N THR A 167 -8.67 19.29 26.69
CA THR A 167 -9.62 18.21 27.05
C THR A 167 -9.86 17.20 25.92
N ILE A 168 -9.05 17.25 24.87
CA ILE A 168 -9.12 16.30 23.76
C ILE A 168 -8.07 15.23 24.02
N GLY A 169 -8.50 13.98 24.17
CA GLY A 169 -7.58 12.87 24.34
C GLY A 169 -6.61 12.83 23.15
N SER A 170 -5.31 12.68 23.42
CA SER A 170 -4.32 12.51 22.34
C SER A 170 -4.72 11.37 21.41
N PHE A 171 -4.28 11.38 20.15
CA PHE A 171 -4.43 10.24 19.22
C PHE A 171 -4.10 8.90 19.90
N TYR A 172 -3.04 8.87 20.72
CA TYR A 172 -2.68 7.69 21.49
C TYR A 172 -3.72 7.31 22.53
N GLN A 173 -4.38 8.25 23.21
CA GLN A 173 -5.41 7.91 24.18
C GLN A 173 -6.68 7.34 23.52
N ALA A 174 -7.00 7.78 22.29
CA ALA A 174 -8.18 7.34 21.55
C ALA A 174 -7.94 6.05 20.75
N CYS A 175 -6.82 5.96 20.03
CA CYS A 175 -6.54 4.87 19.09
C CYS A 175 -5.55 3.84 19.63
N CYS A 176 -4.50 4.27 20.35
CA CYS A 176 -3.37 3.41 20.72
C CYS A 176 -2.90 3.62 22.18
N PRO A 177 -3.74 3.34 23.20
CA PRO A 177 -3.45 3.72 24.59
C PRO A 177 -2.19 3.05 25.14
N ASN A 178 -1.83 1.86 24.63
CA ASN A 178 -0.69 1.09 25.10
C ASN A 178 0.56 1.24 24.21
N ALA A 179 0.56 2.17 23.24
CA ALA A 179 1.68 2.34 22.33
C ALA A 179 3.00 2.67 23.05
N THR A 180 4.04 1.91 22.73
CA THR A 180 5.40 2.11 23.24
C THR A 180 6.04 3.37 22.65
N PRO A 181 7.06 3.97 23.30
CA PRO A 181 7.75 5.15 22.74
C PRO A 181 8.32 4.93 21.33
N ALA A 182 8.77 3.70 21.01
CA ALA A 182 9.27 3.34 19.69
C ALA A 182 8.14 3.35 18.64
N GLU A 183 6.97 2.82 18.98
CA GLU A 183 5.80 2.84 18.10
C GLU A 183 5.29 4.26 17.88
N LYS A 184 5.27 5.09 18.93
CA LYS A 184 4.95 6.53 18.81
C LYS A 184 5.89 7.26 17.85
N ALA A 185 7.19 6.95 17.92
CA ALA A 185 8.17 7.51 16.98
C ALA A 185 7.91 7.06 15.53
N ILE A 186 7.47 5.81 15.32
CA ILE A 186 7.08 5.30 14.00
C ILE A 186 5.86 6.07 13.46
N PHE A 187 4.81 6.24 14.26
CA PHE A 187 3.62 6.99 13.88
C PHE A 187 3.95 8.44 13.50
N ARG A 188 4.74 9.13 14.33
CA ARG A 188 5.17 10.51 14.08
C ARG A 188 5.98 10.65 12.79
N ARG A 189 6.98 9.78 12.60
CA ARG A 189 7.82 9.80 11.39
C ARG A 189 6.99 9.59 10.13
N ARG A 190 5.97 8.71 10.18
CA ARG A 190 5.03 8.52 9.06
C ARG A 190 4.23 9.78 8.77
N ALA A 191 3.72 10.45 9.80
CA ALA A 191 2.99 11.71 9.64
C ALA A 191 3.88 12.80 9.01
N GLU A 192 5.12 12.95 9.48
CA GLU A 192 6.10 13.89 8.92
C GLU A 192 6.41 13.60 7.44
N ASN A 193 6.64 12.34 7.08
CA ASN A 193 6.88 11.93 5.70
C ASN A 193 5.69 12.23 4.78
N LEU A 194 4.46 12.07 5.28
CA LEU A 194 3.23 12.34 4.51
C LEU A 194 2.94 13.84 4.37
N ARG A 195 3.38 14.66 5.33
CA ARG A 195 3.33 16.14 5.28
C ARG A 195 4.33 16.73 4.29
N GLN A 196 5.59 16.28 4.36
CA GLN A 196 6.71 16.89 3.62
C GLN A 196 6.71 16.62 2.12
N VAL A 197 5.77 15.84 1.59
CA VAL A 197 5.56 15.82 0.14
C VAL A 197 4.82 17.08 -0.28
N SER A 198 5.51 18.22 -0.15
CA SER A 198 5.18 19.47 -0.81
C SER A 198 5.53 19.26 -2.28
N PHE A 199 4.52 19.05 -3.12
CA PHE A 199 4.64 19.48 -4.51
C PHE A 199 3.89 20.80 -4.60
N GLU A 200 4.63 21.85 -4.91
CA GLU A 200 4.08 23.16 -5.26
C GLU A 200 2.96 22.96 -6.28
N GLU A 201 1.79 23.52 -5.99
CA GLU A 201 0.73 23.73 -6.98
C GLU A 201 1.24 24.71 -8.04
N THR A 202 1.94 24.19 -9.03
CA THR A 202 2.06 24.84 -10.34
C THR A 202 2.01 23.76 -11.40
N SER A 203 0.85 23.69 -12.06
CA SER A 203 0.69 23.38 -13.48
C SER A 203 1.90 22.76 -14.18
N GLU A 204 2.03 21.44 -14.14
CA GLU A 204 2.44 20.62 -15.28
C GLU A 204 2.21 19.13 -15.00
N VAL A 205 1.33 18.53 -15.79
CA VAL A 205 1.14 17.08 -15.86
C VAL A 205 2.34 16.52 -16.63
N ALA A 206 3.39 16.05 -15.95
CA ALA A 206 4.32 14.99 -16.40
C ALA A 206 5.49 14.82 -15.43
N GLY A 207 5.72 13.61 -14.90
CA GLY A 207 7.08 13.20 -14.51
C GLY A 207 7.29 12.54 -13.15
N GLN A 208 6.31 12.52 -12.24
CA GLN A 208 6.49 11.80 -10.96
C GLN A 208 6.41 10.29 -11.16
N MET A 209 7.51 9.61 -10.82
CA MET A 209 7.64 8.16 -10.96
C MET A 209 7.41 7.50 -9.59
N PRO A 210 6.29 6.78 -9.39
CA PRO A 210 6.08 6.00 -8.17
C PRO A 210 7.07 4.83 -8.12
N ILE A 211 7.68 4.60 -6.96
CA ILE A 211 8.58 3.48 -6.70
C ILE A 211 8.21 2.77 -5.40
N ALA A 212 8.40 1.45 -5.38
CA ALA A 212 8.36 0.62 -4.19
C ALA A 212 9.78 0.44 -3.63
N VAL A 213 9.93 0.65 -2.33
CA VAL A 213 11.17 0.42 -1.58
C VAL A 213 11.20 -1.01 -1.07
N VAL A 214 12.21 -1.76 -1.47
CA VAL A 214 12.42 -3.16 -1.08
C VAL A 214 13.80 -3.36 -0.48
N GLY A 215 13.88 -4.24 0.52
CA GLY A 215 15.12 -4.68 1.12
C GLY A 215 15.66 -5.92 0.39
N LEU A 216 16.95 -5.88 0.03
CA LEU A 216 17.63 -6.99 -0.62
C LEU A 216 19.10 -7.07 -0.16
N GLY A 217 19.48 -8.16 0.50
CA GLY A 217 20.86 -8.39 0.94
C GLY A 217 21.38 -7.38 1.96
N GLY A 218 20.48 -6.71 2.70
CA GLY A 218 20.81 -5.63 3.63
C GLY A 218 20.88 -4.22 3.01
N GLU A 219 20.66 -4.11 1.70
CA GLU A 219 20.59 -2.84 0.97
C GLU A 219 19.13 -2.51 0.56
N HIS A 220 18.89 -1.24 0.19
CA HIS A 220 17.58 -0.74 -0.18
C HIS A 220 17.53 -0.47 -1.68
N PHE A 221 16.51 -1.00 -2.34
CA PHE A 221 16.28 -0.82 -3.75
C PHE A 221 14.92 -0.20 -4.03
N GLY A 222 14.87 0.66 -5.04
CA GLY A 222 13.64 1.21 -5.59
C GLY A 222 13.26 0.47 -6.85
N ILE A 223 12.03 -0.02 -6.90
CA ILE A 223 11.43 -0.65 -8.07
C ILE A 223 10.29 0.24 -8.58
N ALA A 224 10.27 0.52 -9.86
CA ALA A 224 9.23 1.30 -10.51
C ALA A 224 7.86 0.66 -10.33
N LEU A 225 6.90 1.36 -9.73
CA LEU A 225 5.61 0.77 -9.36
C LEU A 225 4.74 0.44 -10.59
N ASP A 226 4.96 1.14 -11.70
CA ASP A 226 4.36 0.83 -13.01
C ASP A 226 4.67 -0.60 -13.50
N THR A 227 5.85 -1.11 -13.17
CA THR A 227 6.26 -2.49 -13.48
C THR A 227 5.83 -3.51 -12.43
N VAL A 228 5.30 -3.09 -11.27
CA VAL A 228 4.89 -4.00 -10.19
C VAL A 228 3.44 -4.39 -10.37
N ARG A 229 3.18 -5.68 -10.53
CA ARG A 229 1.83 -6.25 -10.59
C ARG A 229 1.23 -6.43 -9.19
N GLU A 230 1.98 -7.04 -8.28
CA GLU A 230 1.53 -7.34 -6.92
C GLU A 230 2.70 -7.74 -6.00
N PHE A 231 2.51 -7.67 -4.68
CA PHE A 231 3.44 -8.20 -3.69
C PHE A 231 2.87 -9.48 -3.09
N ILE A 232 3.67 -10.55 -3.06
CA ILE A 232 3.24 -11.87 -2.59
C ILE A 232 4.18 -12.42 -1.52
N ASN A 233 3.73 -13.43 -0.79
CA ASN A 233 4.60 -14.26 0.06
C ASN A 233 4.81 -15.61 -0.64
N ILE A 234 6.06 -16.04 -0.78
CA ILE A 234 6.42 -17.34 -1.35
C ILE A 234 6.04 -18.43 -0.35
N ARG A 235 4.96 -19.17 -0.62
CA ARG A 235 4.53 -20.30 0.24
C ARG A 235 5.27 -21.58 -0.09
N SER A 236 5.40 -21.87 -1.38
CA SER A 236 6.12 -23.01 -1.93
C SER A 236 6.48 -22.72 -3.38
N TYR A 237 7.56 -23.32 -3.86
CA TYR A 237 7.99 -23.28 -5.25
C TYR A 237 8.63 -24.61 -5.64
N THR A 238 8.70 -24.88 -6.92
CA THR A 238 9.31 -26.07 -7.51
C THR A 238 10.59 -25.64 -8.24
N PRO A 239 11.78 -26.02 -7.74
CA PRO A 239 13.04 -25.75 -8.42
C PRO A 239 13.04 -26.35 -9.83
N ILE A 240 13.58 -25.61 -10.81
CA ILE A 240 13.69 -26.10 -12.18
C ILE A 240 15.12 -26.62 -12.40
N PRO A 241 15.30 -27.90 -12.75
CA PRO A 241 16.62 -28.45 -13.08
C PRO A 241 17.22 -27.74 -14.29
N CYS A 242 18.56 -27.67 -14.33
CA CYS A 242 19.33 -27.18 -15.49
C CYS A 242 19.08 -25.71 -15.88
N CYS A 243 18.38 -24.92 -15.05
CA CYS A 243 18.25 -23.49 -15.26
C CYS A 243 19.49 -22.71 -14.78
N PRO A 244 19.72 -21.49 -15.32
CA PRO A 244 20.71 -20.56 -14.78
C PRO A 244 20.50 -20.30 -13.28
N LYS A 245 21.59 -19.97 -12.58
CA LYS A 245 21.59 -19.77 -11.12
C LYS A 245 20.65 -18.67 -10.61
N HIS A 246 20.23 -17.74 -11.48
CA HIS A 246 19.27 -16.70 -11.12
C HIS A 246 17.82 -17.20 -11.14
N ILE A 247 17.51 -18.36 -11.75
CA ILE A 247 16.17 -18.95 -11.71
C ILE A 247 16.07 -19.84 -10.48
N VAL A 248 15.24 -19.41 -9.53
CA VAL A 248 15.00 -20.12 -8.27
C VAL A 248 14.06 -21.31 -8.50
N GLY A 249 13.02 -21.09 -9.32
CA GLY A 249 12.06 -22.11 -9.68
C GLY A 249 10.72 -21.51 -10.10
N ASN A 250 9.70 -22.36 -10.19
CA ASN A 250 8.34 -21.93 -10.51
C ASN A 250 7.41 -22.05 -9.31
N MET A 251 6.48 -21.12 -9.16
CA MET A 251 5.38 -21.23 -8.22
C MET A 251 4.04 -21.06 -8.92
N ASN A 252 2.98 -21.62 -8.33
CA ASN A 252 1.63 -21.37 -8.81
C ASN A 252 1.09 -20.12 -8.13
N LEU A 253 0.80 -19.09 -8.93
CA LEU A 253 0.12 -17.89 -8.49
C LEU A 253 -1.27 -17.83 -9.14
N ARG A 254 -2.29 -18.25 -8.38
CA ARG A 254 -3.72 -18.20 -8.77
C ARG A 254 -4.05 -18.94 -10.08
N GLY A 255 -3.37 -20.06 -10.33
CA GLY A 255 -3.55 -20.87 -11.54
C GLY A 255 -2.55 -20.56 -12.65
N GLU A 256 -1.76 -19.49 -12.53
CA GLU A 256 -0.69 -19.13 -13.45
C GLU A 256 0.66 -19.63 -12.93
N ILE A 257 1.54 -20.05 -13.85
CA ILE A 257 2.92 -20.41 -13.51
C ILE A 257 3.73 -19.11 -13.45
N LEU A 258 4.22 -18.79 -12.25
CA LEU A 258 5.11 -17.64 -12.03
C LEU A 258 6.54 -18.13 -11.83
N THR A 259 7.46 -17.66 -12.67
CA THR A 259 8.89 -17.92 -12.54
C THR A 259 9.49 -17.01 -11.47
N LEU A 260 10.15 -17.60 -10.48
CA LEU A 260 10.88 -16.90 -9.44
C LEU A 260 12.33 -16.69 -9.85
N VAL A 261 12.76 -15.43 -9.80
CA VAL A 261 14.06 -14.98 -10.29
C VAL A 261 14.80 -14.24 -9.17
N ASP A 262 15.92 -14.80 -8.70
CA ASP A 262 16.78 -14.14 -7.73
C ASP A 262 17.78 -13.20 -8.43
N ILE A 263 17.53 -11.90 -8.29
CA ILE A 263 18.35 -10.84 -8.86
C ILE A 263 19.57 -10.49 -8.02
N ARG A 264 19.73 -11.05 -6.80
CA ARG A 264 20.87 -10.78 -5.92
C ARG A 264 22.20 -11.03 -6.64
N ASN A 265 22.29 -12.15 -7.34
CA ASN A 265 23.52 -12.52 -8.05
C ASN A 265 23.82 -11.59 -9.24
N ILE A 266 22.79 -11.04 -9.88
CA ILE A 266 22.92 -10.05 -10.96
C ILE A 266 23.41 -8.71 -10.40
N LEU A 267 22.92 -8.34 -9.22
CA LEU A 267 23.32 -7.12 -8.50
C LEU A 267 24.62 -7.29 -7.70
N ASN A 268 25.30 -8.44 -7.80
CA ASN A 268 26.52 -8.77 -7.07
C ASN A 268 26.36 -8.75 -5.53
N LEU A 269 25.15 -9.05 -5.05
CA LEU A 269 24.80 -9.19 -3.64
C LEU A 269 25.03 -10.62 -3.15
N PRO A 270 25.29 -10.83 -1.84
CA PRO A 270 25.42 -12.16 -1.27
C PRO A 270 24.14 -12.97 -1.52
N ALA A 271 24.30 -14.12 -2.18
CA ALA A 271 23.20 -15.04 -2.42
C ALA A 271 22.61 -15.51 -1.08
N THR A 272 21.30 -15.37 -0.94
CA THR A 272 20.55 -15.82 0.23
C THR A 272 19.59 -16.92 -0.20
N THR A 273 19.40 -17.93 0.64
CA THR A 273 18.46 -19.01 0.33
C THR A 273 17.04 -18.47 0.36
N VAL A 274 16.34 -18.56 -0.77
CA VAL A 274 14.90 -18.25 -0.85
C VAL A 274 14.13 -19.32 -0.10
N ASN A 275 13.58 -18.93 1.05
CA ASN A 275 12.85 -19.82 1.96
C ASN A 275 11.34 -19.61 1.82
N THR A 276 10.57 -20.59 2.28
CA THR A 276 9.12 -20.45 2.43
C THR A 276 8.82 -19.37 3.48
N GLY A 277 8.11 -18.32 3.08
CA GLY A 277 7.84 -17.12 3.89
C GLY A 277 8.54 -15.85 3.39
N THR A 278 9.52 -15.97 2.48
CA THR A 278 10.14 -14.81 1.82
C THR A 278 9.12 -14.05 0.98
N LYS A 279 9.21 -12.72 0.96
CA LYS A 279 8.35 -11.88 0.11
C LYS A 279 8.84 -11.93 -1.33
N ALA A 280 7.94 -11.74 -2.29
CA ALA A 280 8.30 -11.53 -3.67
C ALA A 280 7.52 -10.37 -4.28
N VAL A 281 8.19 -9.63 -5.14
CA VAL A 281 7.59 -8.59 -5.98
C VAL A 281 7.27 -9.24 -7.32
N VAL A 282 6.01 -9.33 -7.68
CA VAL A 282 5.61 -9.78 -9.02
C VAL A 282 5.71 -8.58 -9.93
N ILE A 283 6.56 -8.69 -10.95
CA ILE A 283 6.78 -7.66 -11.94
C ILE A 283 6.20 -8.09 -13.29
N ASN A 284 5.80 -7.11 -14.07
CA ASN A 284 5.42 -7.25 -15.46
C ASN A 284 6.19 -6.21 -16.27
N VAL A 285 7.06 -6.69 -17.14
CA VAL A 285 7.86 -5.84 -18.03
C VAL A 285 7.77 -6.42 -19.43
N ASP A 286 7.23 -5.63 -20.35
CA ASP A 286 6.85 -6.05 -21.69
C ASP A 286 5.91 -7.28 -21.66
N ASP A 287 6.35 -8.41 -22.20
CA ASP A 287 5.58 -9.67 -22.19
C ASP A 287 6.04 -10.65 -21.09
N ILE A 288 6.97 -10.24 -20.22
CA ILE A 288 7.58 -11.09 -19.19
C ILE A 288 6.99 -10.78 -17.82
N VAL A 289 6.33 -11.80 -17.24
CA VAL A 289 5.86 -11.78 -15.85
C VAL A 289 6.77 -12.67 -15.00
N ALA A 290 7.39 -12.07 -13.99
CA ALA A 290 8.33 -12.77 -13.11
C ALA A 290 8.15 -12.34 -11.65
N GLY A 291 8.46 -13.25 -10.72
CA GLY A 291 8.49 -12.95 -9.29
C GLY A 291 9.93 -12.73 -8.82
N LEU A 292 10.20 -11.60 -8.19
CA LEU A 292 11.50 -11.26 -7.62
C LEU A 292 11.49 -11.49 -6.10
N PRO A 293 12.18 -12.51 -5.56
CA PRO A 293 12.26 -12.72 -4.12
C PRO A 293 13.04 -11.60 -3.43
N VAL A 294 12.39 -10.91 -2.50
CA VAL A 294 12.94 -9.80 -1.70
C VAL A 294 12.90 -10.15 -0.21
N ASP A 295 13.79 -9.54 0.57
CA ASP A 295 13.81 -9.78 2.02
C ASP A 295 12.60 -9.13 2.68
N GLU A 296 12.32 -7.88 2.30
CA GLU A 296 11.20 -7.11 2.83
C GLU A 296 10.70 -6.06 1.83
N VAL A 297 9.43 -5.65 1.99
CA VAL A 297 8.83 -4.52 1.28
C VAL A 297 8.57 -3.45 2.33
N LEU A 298 9.26 -2.32 2.20
CA LEU A 298 9.34 -1.30 3.23
C LEU A 298 8.29 -0.20 3.03
N ASP A 299 8.26 0.40 1.84
CA ASP A 299 7.51 1.64 1.59
C ASP A 299 7.18 1.83 0.11
N VAL A 300 6.33 2.81 -0.21
CA VAL A 300 6.09 3.29 -1.59
C VAL A 300 6.24 4.81 -1.60
N MET A 301 7.11 5.32 -2.47
CA MET A 301 7.41 6.75 -2.57
C MET A 301 7.34 7.24 -4.03
N TYR A 302 7.16 8.54 -4.23
CA TYR A 302 7.15 9.16 -5.56
C TYR A 302 8.45 9.93 -5.76
N LEU A 303 9.12 9.71 -6.90
CA LEU A 303 10.37 10.37 -7.25
C LEU A 303 10.20 11.31 -8.42
N HIS A 304 10.86 12.46 -8.33
CA HIS A 304 11.09 13.33 -9.49
C HIS A 304 12.42 12.91 -10.16
N PRO A 305 12.51 12.82 -11.51
CA PRO A 305 13.72 12.41 -12.20
C PRO A 305 14.96 13.24 -11.83
N GLU A 306 14.77 14.49 -11.43
CA GLU A 306 15.84 15.41 -11.03
C GLU A 306 16.45 15.10 -9.65
N THR A 307 15.73 14.36 -8.80
CA THR A 307 16.21 13.95 -7.47
C THR A 307 17.12 12.72 -7.51
N VAL A 308 17.23 12.11 -8.68
CA VAL A 308 18.03 10.90 -8.90
C VAL A 308 19.49 11.30 -9.10
N ASN A 309 20.32 10.98 -8.11
CA ASN A 309 21.77 11.14 -8.24
C ASN A 309 22.33 10.06 -9.17
N PRO A 310 23.36 10.40 -9.98
CA PRO A 310 24.04 9.40 -10.80
C PRO A 310 24.61 8.28 -9.92
N VAL A 311 24.59 7.05 -10.44
CA VAL A 311 25.12 5.89 -9.72
C VAL A 311 26.58 6.16 -9.34
N PRO A 312 26.95 6.13 -8.05
CA PRO A 312 28.32 6.38 -7.63
C PRO A 312 29.26 5.35 -8.27
N ILE A 313 30.42 5.80 -8.75
CA ILE A 313 31.43 4.94 -9.41
C ILE A 313 31.89 3.78 -8.50
N ALA A 314 31.72 3.93 -7.18
CA ALA A 314 32.04 2.91 -6.18
C ALA A 314 31.04 1.73 -6.14
N VAL A 315 29.85 1.86 -6.70
CA VAL A 315 28.91 0.75 -6.87
C VAL A 315 29.51 -0.18 -7.92
N SER A 316 29.80 -1.43 -7.53
CA SER A 316 30.66 -2.34 -8.28
C SER A 316 30.35 -2.36 -9.78
N ALA A 317 31.39 -2.32 -10.63
CA ALA A 317 31.31 -2.11 -12.08
C ALA A 317 30.40 -3.09 -12.86
N GLY A 318 29.88 -4.14 -12.22
CA GLY A 318 28.90 -5.08 -12.78
C GLY A 318 27.44 -4.73 -12.50
N SER A 319 27.13 -3.98 -11.43
CA SER A 319 25.75 -3.68 -11.00
C SER A 319 25.25 -2.33 -11.54
N SER A 320 26.16 -1.41 -11.92
CA SER A 320 25.80 -0.06 -12.38
C SER A 320 25.00 -0.03 -13.69
N ALA A 321 25.16 -1.05 -14.54
CA ALA A 321 24.42 -1.16 -15.80
C ALA A 321 22.91 -1.37 -15.60
N TYR A 322 22.51 -1.92 -14.45
CA TYR A 322 21.12 -2.25 -14.12
C TYR A 322 20.46 -1.22 -13.20
N LEU A 323 21.14 -0.10 -12.92
CA LEU A 323 20.66 0.93 -12.00
C LEU A 323 20.40 2.23 -12.74
N LYS A 324 19.21 2.81 -12.58
CA LYS A 324 18.86 4.13 -13.12
C LYS A 324 19.55 5.26 -12.36
N GLY A 325 19.83 5.05 -11.07
CA GLY A 325 20.47 6.03 -10.21
C GLY A 325 20.32 5.71 -8.73
N THR A 326 20.65 6.67 -7.88
CA THR A 326 20.58 6.53 -6.41
C THR A 326 19.90 7.74 -5.78
N ILE A 327 19.19 7.49 -4.69
CA ILE A 327 18.57 8.53 -3.86
C ILE A 327 18.92 8.29 -2.39
N SER A 328 18.78 9.31 -1.56
CA SER A 328 18.90 9.17 -0.11
C SER A 328 17.55 8.81 0.50
N TYR A 329 17.50 7.71 1.25
CA TYR A 329 16.33 7.26 2.00
C TYR A 329 16.73 6.99 3.46
N GLN A 330 16.17 7.74 4.42
CA GLN A 330 16.46 7.60 5.86
C GLN A 330 17.97 7.57 6.20
N ASP A 331 18.74 8.54 5.67
CA ASP A 331 20.21 8.63 5.78
C ASP A 331 20.99 7.42 5.20
N LYS A 332 20.33 6.57 4.41
CA LYS A 332 20.92 5.43 3.69
C LYS A 332 20.76 5.62 2.19
N ASN A 333 21.60 4.94 1.42
CA ASN A 333 21.50 4.93 -0.04
C ASN A 333 20.39 3.97 -0.48
N LEU A 334 19.54 4.43 -1.38
CA LEU A 334 18.54 3.63 -2.08
C LEU A 334 18.86 3.65 -3.58
N SER A 335 19.04 2.47 -4.15
CA SER A 335 19.42 2.30 -5.56
C SER A 335 18.20 1.99 -6.42
N LEU A 336 17.98 2.73 -7.49
CA LEU A 336 16.85 2.53 -8.40
C LEU A 336 17.18 1.46 -9.44
N ILE A 337 16.43 0.37 -9.48
CA ILE A 337 16.63 -0.72 -10.42
C ILE A 337 15.96 -0.38 -11.77
N ASP A 338 16.71 -0.56 -12.85
CA ASP A 338 16.18 -0.55 -14.20
C ASP A 338 15.73 -1.97 -14.60
N LEU A 339 14.47 -2.30 -14.32
CA LEU A 339 13.94 -3.64 -14.59
C LEU A 339 13.92 -4.01 -16.08
N PRO A 340 13.52 -3.13 -17.03
CA PRO A 340 13.65 -3.41 -18.46
C PRO A 340 15.06 -3.84 -18.87
N ILE A 341 16.09 -3.11 -18.41
CA ILE A 341 17.49 -3.45 -18.73
C ILE A 341 17.91 -4.74 -18.02
N LEU A 342 17.55 -4.89 -16.75
CA LEU A 342 17.87 -6.08 -15.96
C LEU A 342 17.26 -7.35 -16.57
N ILE A 343 16.05 -7.27 -17.13
CA ILE A 343 15.41 -8.41 -17.78
C ILE A 343 16.05 -8.70 -19.15
N ALA A 344 16.21 -7.67 -19.98
CA ALA A 344 16.76 -7.84 -21.33
C ALA A 344 18.24 -8.29 -21.31
N GLN A 345 19.06 -7.77 -20.38
CA GLN A 345 20.50 -8.00 -20.34
C GLN A 345 20.94 -8.97 -19.23
N GLY A 346 20.11 -9.19 -18.21
CA GLY A 346 20.39 -10.14 -17.12
C GLY A 346 20.20 -11.61 -17.49
N GLY A 347 19.89 -11.91 -18.76
CA GLY A 347 19.82 -13.26 -19.30
C GLY A 347 18.56 -14.04 -18.86
N LEU A 348 17.44 -13.33 -18.69
CA LEU A 348 16.15 -13.92 -18.31
C LEU A 348 15.36 -14.52 -19.48
N GLU A 349 15.86 -14.38 -20.70
CA GLU A 349 15.36 -15.10 -21.87
C GLU A 349 15.92 -16.53 -21.89
N VAL A 350 15.05 -17.51 -21.64
CA VAL A 350 15.31 -18.90 -22.02
C VAL A 350 15.01 -19.02 -23.50
N ASN A 351 16.04 -18.98 -24.35
CA ASN A 351 15.89 -19.22 -25.78
C ASN A 351 15.20 -20.58 -26.02
N GLU A 352 13.98 -20.58 -26.56
CA GLU A 352 13.22 -21.80 -26.91
C GLU A 352 13.78 -22.56 -28.13
N LYS A 353 14.93 -22.15 -28.69
CA LYS A 353 15.53 -22.87 -29.82
C LYS A 353 16.58 -23.87 -29.33
N VAL A 354 16.15 -25.13 -29.28
CA VAL A 354 17.03 -26.32 -29.32
C VAL A 354 17.48 -26.57 -30.74
#